data_AF-X0U4H5-F1
#
_entry.id   AF-X0U4H5-F1
#
_cell.length_a   1.000
_cell.length_b   1.000
_cell.length_c   1.000
_cell.angle_alpha   90.00
_cell.angle_beta   90.00
_cell.angle_gamma   90.00
#
_symmetry.space_group_name_H-M   'P 1'
#
loop_
_entity.id
_entity.type
_entity.pdbx_description
1 polymer ?
#
loop_
_entity_poly.entity_id
_entity_poly.type
_entity_poly.pdbx_seq_one_letter_code
_entity_poly.pdbx_strand_id
1 'polypeptide(L)'
;MGKNISTSTDRYSTLEGVLERIVFFNEENGFTVARLQVAKRHDLVAIVGVLPSPMPGETLRLKGEWVVDNKFGEQFRVQSCLSVLPATLTGIEKYLGSGLVKGIGPIMAKRIVTRFGLETLDIIEDSIEKLLEVEGIGSIRVERITKAWQEQREIREVMIFLQGEGVSS
;
A
#
# COMPACT_ATOMS: atom_id res chain seq x y z
N MET A 1 -1.63 28.17 -46.13
CA MET A 1 -0.40 27.41 -45.85
C MET A 1 -0.31 27.21 -44.34
N GLY A 2 -0.88 26.13 -43.83
CA GLY A 2 -0.92 25.85 -42.39
C GLY A 2 0.40 25.27 -41.91
N LYS A 3 0.94 25.82 -40.81
CA LYS A 3 1.91 25.12 -39.99
C LYS A 3 1.22 24.76 -38.68
N ASN A 4 0.76 23.50 -38.62
CA ASN A 4 0.43 22.83 -37.36
C ASN A 4 1.73 22.69 -36.57
N ILE A 5 1.82 23.39 -35.44
CA ILE A 5 2.78 23.10 -34.40
C ILE A 5 2.03 22.21 -33.42
N SER A 6 2.16 20.89 -33.60
CA SER A 6 1.65 19.91 -32.64
C SER A 6 2.48 20.01 -31.37
N THR A 7 1.93 20.64 -30.34
CA THR A 7 2.45 20.62 -28.98
C THR A 7 2.34 19.20 -28.43
N SER A 8 3.48 18.52 -28.25
CA SER A 8 3.55 17.19 -27.64
C SER A 8 3.40 17.33 -26.11
N THR A 9 2.16 17.33 -25.62
CA THR A 9 1.84 17.43 -24.19
C THR A 9 1.24 16.11 -23.69
N ASP A 10 1.91 15.53 -22.68
CA ASP A 10 1.56 14.40 -21.80
C ASP A 10 1.32 12.99 -22.40
N ARG A 11 2.23 12.06 -22.08
CA ARG A 11 2.02 10.60 -22.30
C ARG A 11 2.00 9.76 -21.02
N TYR A 12 1.81 10.39 -19.87
CA TYR A 12 1.65 9.66 -18.61
C TYR A 12 0.19 9.61 -18.20
N SER A 13 -0.31 8.40 -17.97
CA SER A 13 -1.62 8.14 -17.38
C SER A 13 -1.50 8.09 -15.86
N THR A 14 -2.59 8.39 -15.18
CA THR A 14 -2.72 8.19 -13.73
C THR A 14 -3.58 6.98 -13.43
N LEU A 15 -3.17 6.16 -12.46
CA LEU A 15 -3.91 5.00 -12.01
C LEU A 15 -4.02 5.03 -10.48
N GLU A 16 -5.23 4.94 -9.94
CA GLU A 16 -5.46 4.88 -8.51
C GLU A 16 -6.17 3.58 -8.15
N GLY A 17 -5.71 2.92 -7.09
CA GLY A 17 -6.31 1.67 -6.64
C GLY A 17 -5.70 1.14 -5.35
N VAL A 18 -6.31 0.09 -4.82
CA VAL A 18 -5.83 -0.60 -3.62
C VAL A 18 -4.85 -1.68 -4.03
N LEU A 19 -3.67 -1.70 -3.41
CA LEU A 19 -2.69 -2.76 -3.60
C LEU A 19 -3.26 -4.07 -3.04
N GLU A 20 -3.60 -5.01 -3.91
CA GLU A 20 -4.26 -6.25 -3.51
C GLU A 20 -3.25 -7.29 -3.04
N ARG A 21 -2.17 -7.46 -3.81
CA ARG A 21 -1.07 -8.37 -3.47
C ARG A 21 0.18 -8.04 -4.23
N ILE A 22 1.32 -8.35 -3.62
CA ILE A 22 2.63 -8.32 -4.24
C ILE A 22 2.91 -9.71 -4.82
N VAL A 23 3.26 -9.75 -6.11
CA VAL A 23 3.63 -10.98 -6.82
C VAL A 23 5.14 -11.22 -6.70
N PHE A 24 5.91 -10.13 -6.75
CA PHE A 24 7.36 -10.14 -6.60
C PHE A 24 7.83 -8.81 -6.03
N PHE A 25 8.81 -8.85 -5.14
CA PHE A 25 9.50 -7.68 -4.59
C PHE A 25 10.99 -7.97 -4.50
N ASN A 26 11.80 -7.05 -5.02
CA ASN A 26 13.23 -7.03 -4.81
C ASN A 26 13.55 -5.98 -3.74
N GLU A 27 14.00 -6.44 -2.58
CA GLU A 27 14.34 -5.59 -1.44
C GLU A 27 15.55 -4.68 -1.70
N GLU A 28 16.46 -5.05 -2.61
CA GLU A 28 17.68 -4.29 -2.89
C GLU A 28 17.41 -3.01 -3.69
N ASN A 29 16.44 -3.03 -4.61
CA ASN A 29 16.17 -1.91 -5.52
C ASN A 29 14.70 -1.46 -5.56
N GLY A 30 13.84 -2.05 -4.74
CA GLY A 30 12.42 -1.72 -4.65
C GLY A 30 11.59 -2.16 -5.85
N PHE A 31 12.15 -2.91 -6.81
CA PHE A 31 11.41 -3.37 -7.98
C PHE A 31 10.28 -4.29 -7.55
N THR A 32 9.07 -3.93 -7.95
CA THR A 32 7.84 -4.60 -7.55
C THR A 32 7.02 -5.00 -8.75
N VAL A 33 6.52 -6.24 -8.73
CA VAL A 33 5.39 -6.69 -9.55
C VAL A 33 4.23 -6.90 -8.60
N ALA A 34 3.12 -6.20 -8.83
CA ALA A 34 1.96 -6.31 -7.95
C ALA A 34 0.63 -6.26 -8.69
N ARG A 35 -0.44 -6.56 -7.95
CA ARG A 35 -1.82 -6.52 -8.42
C ARG A 35 -2.56 -5.40 -7.72
N LEU A 36 -3.13 -4.49 -8.50
CA LEU A 36 -3.86 -3.33 -8.05
C LEU A 36 -5.36 -3.49 -8.36
N GLN A 37 -6.19 -3.36 -7.34
CA GLN A 37 -7.64 -3.26 -7.50
C GLN A 37 -8.01 -1.80 -7.82
N VAL A 38 -8.38 -1.54 -9.06
CA VAL A 38 -8.81 -0.22 -9.53
C VAL A 38 -10.33 -0.10 -9.39
N ALA A 39 -10.82 1.07 -9.01
CA ALA A 39 -12.26 1.33 -8.93
C ALA A 39 -12.94 1.08 -10.29
N LYS A 40 -14.11 0.42 -10.28
CA LYS A 40 -14.90 0.10 -11.47
C LYS A 40 -14.23 -0.88 -12.46
N ARG A 41 -13.15 -1.56 -12.07
CA ARG A 41 -12.61 -2.72 -12.81
C ARG A 41 -12.83 -4.00 -12.00
N HIS A 42 -13.31 -5.06 -12.65
CA HIS A 42 -13.45 -6.37 -12.01
C HIS A 42 -12.11 -7.08 -11.86
N ASP A 43 -11.25 -6.98 -12.88
CA ASP A 43 -9.95 -7.63 -12.88
C ASP A 43 -8.86 -6.77 -12.23
N LEU A 44 -7.93 -7.45 -11.57
CA LEU A 44 -6.76 -6.82 -10.96
C LEU A 44 -5.76 -6.40 -12.02
N VAL A 45 -5.41 -5.11 -12.01
CA VAL A 45 -4.39 -4.54 -12.88
C VAL A 45 -3.01 -4.97 -12.41
N ALA A 46 -2.19 -5.50 -13.32
CA ALA A 46 -0.78 -5.75 -13.05
C ALA A 46 -0.02 -4.42 -13.10
N ILE A 47 0.72 -4.11 -12.04
CA ILE A 47 1.61 -2.93 -11.97
C ILE A 47 3.05 -3.40 -11.87
N VAL A 48 3.96 -2.68 -12.53
CA VAL A 48 5.40 -2.98 -12.50
C VAL A 48 6.23 -1.71 -12.37
N GLY A 49 7.21 -1.70 -11.47
CA GLY A 49 8.09 -0.54 -11.29
C GLY A 49 8.73 -0.53 -9.90
N VAL A 50 9.55 0.48 -9.62
CA VAL A 50 10.12 0.69 -8.30
C VAL A 50 9.04 1.26 -7.39
N LEU A 51 8.70 0.51 -6.33
CA LEU A 51 7.75 0.96 -5.32
C LEU A 51 8.46 1.04 -3.94
N PRO A 52 8.48 2.22 -3.33
CA PRO A 52 8.58 2.52 -1.90
C PRO A 52 7.91 1.56 -0.90
N SER A 53 8.49 0.40 -0.56
CA SER A 53 7.93 -0.52 0.44
C SER A 53 6.41 -0.71 0.37
N PRO A 54 5.88 -1.16 -0.79
CA PRO A 54 4.45 -1.27 -1.00
C PRO A 54 3.85 -2.27 0.00
N MET A 55 2.70 -1.95 0.59
CA MET A 55 2.00 -2.87 1.50
C MET A 55 0.57 -3.18 1.01
N PRO A 56 0.18 -4.47 0.93
CA PRO A 56 -1.20 -4.82 0.58
C PRO A 56 -2.21 -4.10 1.48
N GLY A 57 -3.26 -3.56 0.87
CA GLY A 57 -4.26 -2.70 1.52
C GLY A 57 -4.01 -1.20 1.37
N GLU A 58 -2.80 -0.77 1.00
CA GLU A 58 -2.52 0.63 0.71
C GLU A 58 -3.23 1.12 -0.56
N THR A 59 -3.63 2.38 -0.55
CA THR A 59 -4.11 3.02 -1.78
C THR A 59 -2.93 3.67 -2.47
N LEU A 60 -2.64 3.23 -3.69
CA LEU A 60 -1.57 3.77 -4.51
C LEU A 60 -2.14 4.72 -5.54
N ARG A 61 -1.59 5.93 -5.61
CA ARG A 61 -1.76 6.82 -6.75
C ARG A 61 -0.51 6.77 -7.61
N LEU A 62 -0.65 6.20 -8.79
CA LEU A 62 0.44 5.90 -9.71
C LEU A 62 0.38 6.85 -10.90
N LYS A 63 1.55 7.26 -11.39
CA LYS A 63 1.74 7.90 -12.70
C LYS A 63 2.67 7.02 -13.52
N GLY A 64 2.31 6.79 -14.77
CA GLY A 64 3.02 5.83 -15.60
C GLY A 64 2.40 5.63 -16.97
N GLU A 65 2.71 4.50 -17.59
CA GLU A 65 2.26 4.16 -18.94
C GLU A 65 1.72 2.73 -19.01
N TRP A 66 0.74 2.50 -19.87
CA TRP A 66 0.26 1.16 -20.19
C TRP A 66 1.21 0.51 -21.19
N VAL A 67 1.67 -0.69 -20.86
CA VAL A 67 2.58 -1.49 -21.70
C VAL A 67 2.02 -2.90 -21.85
N VAL A 68 2.31 -3.54 -22.98
CA VAL A 68 1.97 -4.94 -23.20
C VAL A 68 3.27 -5.74 -23.21
N ASP A 69 3.38 -6.67 -22.26
CA ASP A 69 4.46 -7.64 -22.22
C ASP A 69 4.05 -8.91 -22.97
N ASN A 70 4.93 -9.44 -23.82
CA ASN A 70 4.64 -10.61 -24.66
C ASN A 70 4.35 -11.89 -23.86
N LYS A 71 4.80 -11.98 -22.60
CA LYS A 71 4.64 -13.15 -21.73
C LYS A 71 3.55 -12.94 -20.68
N PHE A 72 3.37 -11.71 -20.21
CA PHE A 72 2.51 -11.41 -19.05
C PHE A 72 1.29 -10.54 -19.37
N GLY A 73 1.15 -10.06 -20.61
CA GLY A 73 0.00 -9.27 -21.05
C GLY A 73 0.08 -7.79 -20.66
N GLU A 74 -1.07 -7.14 -20.56
CA GLU A 74 -1.17 -5.71 -20.22
C GLU A 74 -0.72 -5.44 -18.78
N GLN A 75 0.15 -4.46 -18.62
CA GLN A 75 0.67 -4.00 -17.34
C GLN A 75 0.72 -2.47 -17.32
N PHE A 76 0.62 -1.91 -16.12
CA PHE A 76 0.88 -0.50 -15.89
C PHE A 76 2.32 -0.33 -15.39
N ARG A 77 3.18 0.25 -16.22
CA ARG A 77 4.57 0.58 -15.85
C ARG A 77 4.58 1.87 -15.04
N VAL A 78 4.93 1.76 -13.77
CA VAL A 78 4.96 2.85 -12.80
C VAL A 78 6.23 3.67 -13.00
N GLN A 79 6.06 4.99 -13.16
CA GLN A 79 7.17 5.94 -13.17
C GLN A 79 7.30 6.68 -11.85
N SER A 80 6.16 6.99 -11.21
CA SER A 80 6.13 7.53 -9.84
C SER A 80 4.92 7.00 -9.11
N CYS A 81 5.05 6.77 -7.82
CA CYS A 81 3.93 6.41 -6.96
C CYS A 81 3.86 7.32 -5.74
N LEU A 82 2.64 7.53 -5.27
CA LEU A 82 2.35 8.07 -3.95
C LEU A 82 1.57 7.00 -3.19
N SER A 83 2.12 6.55 -2.08
CA SER A 83 1.41 5.69 -1.14
C SER A 83 0.56 6.56 -0.24
N VAL A 84 -0.75 6.32 -0.26
CA VAL A 84 -1.69 6.88 0.70
C VAL A 84 -2.03 5.77 1.69
N LEU A 85 -2.06 6.09 2.98
CA LEU A 85 -2.56 5.19 4.02
C LEU A 85 -3.89 4.55 3.57
N PRO A 86 -4.19 3.29 3.96
CA PRO A 86 -5.43 2.65 3.58
C PRO A 86 -6.65 3.54 3.86
N ALA A 87 -7.29 4.06 2.81
CA ALA A 87 -8.41 4.99 2.92
C ALA A 87 -9.78 4.27 3.03
N THR A 88 -9.77 2.94 3.16
CA THR A 88 -10.98 2.11 3.17
C THR A 88 -10.92 1.07 4.28
N LEU A 89 -12.07 0.72 4.84
CA LEU A 89 -12.20 -0.33 5.87
C LEU A 89 -11.57 -1.65 5.41
N THR A 90 -11.80 -2.04 4.17
CA THR A 90 -11.23 -3.26 3.59
C THR A 90 -9.71 -3.16 3.46
N GLY A 91 -9.17 -1.99 3.10
CA GLY A 91 -7.73 -1.77 3.05
C GLY A 91 -7.08 -1.90 4.43
N ILE A 92 -7.69 -1.31 5.45
CA ILE A 92 -7.23 -1.41 6.85
C ILE A 92 -7.29 -2.87 7.34
N GLU A 93 -8.40 -3.59 7.06
CA GLU A 93 -8.55 -4.99 7.47
C GLU A 93 -7.48 -5.89 6.82
N LYS A 94 -7.23 -5.71 5.52
CA LYS A 94 -6.18 -6.46 4.79
C LYS A 94 -4.79 -6.11 5.31
N TYR A 95 -4.53 -4.84 5.56
CA TYR A 95 -3.27 -4.35 6.08
C TYR A 95 -2.93 -5.01 7.43
N LEU A 96 -3.86 -4.94 8.39
CA LEU A 96 -3.68 -5.54 9.70
C LEU A 96 -3.65 -7.08 9.66
N GLY A 97 -4.47 -7.69 8.79
CA GLY A 97 -4.58 -9.14 8.65
C GLY A 97 -3.46 -9.80 7.83
N SER A 98 -2.57 -9.01 7.23
CA SER A 98 -1.48 -9.48 6.36
C SER A 98 -0.40 -10.29 7.09
N GLY A 99 -0.36 -10.21 8.42
CA GLY A 99 0.70 -10.80 9.24
C GLY A 99 1.89 -9.87 9.49
N LEU A 100 1.89 -8.64 8.93
CA LEU A 100 2.90 -7.61 9.23
C LEU A 100 2.87 -7.22 10.71
N VAL A 101 1.67 -7.10 11.30
CA VAL A 101 1.49 -6.81 12.72
C VAL A 101 1.30 -8.12 13.48
N LYS A 102 2.38 -8.63 14.07
CA LYS A 102 2.33 -9.88 14.85
C LYS A 102 1.29 -9.77 15.96
N GLY A 103 0.35 -10.71 15.97
CA GLY A 103 -0.76 -10.74 16.92
C GLY A 103 -2.11 -10.36 16.32
N ILE A 104 -2.14 -9.87 15.07
CA ILE A 104 -3.36 -9.60 14.32
C ILE A 104 -3.43 -10.52 13.10
N GLY A 105 -4.28 -11.55 13.19
CA GLY A 105 -4.68 -12.35 12.03
C GLY A 105 -5.94 -11.79 11.36
N PRO A 106 -6.36 -12.30 10.20
CA PRO A 106 -7.51 -11.77 9.44
C PRO A 106 -8.80 -11.63 10.24
N ILE A 107 -9.11 -12.62 11.10
CA ILE A 107 -10.29 -12.58 11.97
C ILE A 107 -10.20 -11.44 12.99
N MET A 108 -9.01 -11.22 13.56
CA MET A 108 -8.81 -10.16 14.54
C MET A 108 -8.82 -8.79 13.87
N ALA A 109 -8.18 -8.66 12.70
CA ALA A 109 -8.23 -7.45 11.89
C ALA A 109 -9.67 -7.02 11.62
N LYS A 110 -10.52 -7.97 11.20
CA LYS A 110 -11.94 -7.70 10.98
C LYS A 110 -12.64 -7.18 12.23
N ARG A 111 -12.38 -7.77 13.41
CA ARG A 111 -12.97 -7.32 14.68
C ARG A 111 -12.54 -5.92 15.06
N ILE A 112 -11.24 -5.62 14.96
CA ILE A 112 -10.67 -4.30 15.26
C ILE A 112 -11.31 -3.26 14.32
N VAL A 113 -11.32 -3.51 13.02
CA VAL A 113 -11.92 -2.58 12.03
C VAL A 113 -13.43 -2.45 12.20
N THR A 114 -14.13 -3.51 12.60
CA THR A 114 -15.57 -3.42 12.93
C THR A 114 -15.81 -2.50 14.12
N ARG A 115 -14.92 -2.48 15.11
CA ARG A 115 -15.04 -1.65 16.31
C ARG A 115 -14.69 -0.18 16.05
N PHE A 116 -13.64 0.08 15.28
CA PHE A 116 -13.01 1.41 15.17
C PHE A 116 -13.11 2.04 13.78
N GLY A 117 -13.52 1.28 12.77
CA GLY A 117 -13.72 1.82 11.43
C GLY A 117 -12.44 2.38 10.82
N LEU A 118 -12.54 3.57 10.22
CA LEU A 118 -11.42 4.25 9.57
C LEU A 118 -10.39 4.78 10.58
N GLU A 119 -10.77 4.97 11.84
CA GLU A 119 -9.90 5.45 12.94
C GLU A 119 -8.98 4.33 13.48
N THR A 120 -9.10 3.11 12.96
CA THR A 120 -8.36 1.95 13.45
C THR A 120 -6.85 2.18 13.50
N LEU A 121 -6.27 2.77 12.45
CA LEU A 121 -4.82 2.97 12.38
C LEU A 121 -4.38 4.03 13.40
N ASP A 122 -5.13 5.13 13.51
CA ASP A 122 -4.89 6.20 14.49
C ASP A 122 -5.00 5.67 15.92
N ILE A 123 -5.96 4.77 16.19
CA ILE A 123 -6.08 4.14 17.51
C ILE A 123 -4.87 3.26 17.82
N ILE A 124 -4.33 2.52 16.85
CA ILE A 124 -3.14 1.69 17.10
C ILE A 124 -1.90 2.58 17.31
N GLU A 125 -1.84 3.72 16.63
CA GLU A 125 -0.74 4.69 16.74
C GLU A 125 -0.77 5.47 18.06
N ASP A 126 -1.92 6.05 18.41
CA ASP A 126 -2.04 7.09 19.44
C ASP A 126 -2.82 6.65 20.69
N SER A 127 -3.52 5.51 20.66
CA SER A 127 -4.43 5.09 21.74
C SER A 127 -4.59 3.57 21.83
N ILE A 128 -3.47 2.84 21.75
CA ILE A 128 -3.44 1.38 21.55
C ILE A 128 -4.14 0.59 22.66
N GLU A 129 -4.23 1.16 23.87
CA GLU A 129 -4.96 0.62 25.00
C GLU A 129 -6.46 0.43 24.72
N LYS A 130 -7.05 1.22 23.81
CA LYS A 130 -8.45 1.04 23.38
C LYS A 130 -8.69 -0.31 22.71
N LEU A 131 -7.65 -0.98 22.20
CA LEU A 131 -7.80 -2.33 21.65
C LEU A 131 -8.33 -3.33 22.70
N LEU A 132 -8.21 -3.05 24.00
CA LEU A 132 -8.83 -3.86 25.07
C LEU A 132 -10.37 -3.91 24.99
N GLU A 133 -10.99 -2.97 24.29
CA GLU A 133 -12.44 -2.98 24.03
C GLU A 133 -12.85 -4.02 22.98
N VAL A 134 -11.90 -4.61 22.26
CA VAL A 134 -12.17 -5.61 21.21
C VAL A 134 -12.16 -7.01 21.81
N GLU A 135 -13.25 -7.75 21.59
CA GLU A 135 -13.41 -9.11 22.09
C GLU A 135 -12.24 -10.02 21.63
N GLY A 136 -11.56 -10.61 22.62
CA GLY A 136 -10.41 -11.47 22.42
C GLY A 136 -9.07 -10.75 22.41
N ILE A 137 -9.01 -9.42 22.63
CA ILE A 137 -7.76 -8.71 22.86
C ILE A 137 -7.58 -8.45 24.36
N GLY A 138 -6.61 -9.13 24.96
CA GLY A 138 -6.15 -8.86 26.33
C GLY A 138 -4.80 -8.13 26.33
N SER A 139 -4.36 -7.70 27.52
CA SER A 139 -3.11 -6.93 27.72
C SER A 139 -1.88 -7.53 27.03
N ILE A 140 -1.68 -8.85 27.15
CA ILE A 140 -0.56 -9.55 26.49
C ILE A 140 -0.59 -9.38 24.97
N ARG A 141 -1.78 -9.38 24.37
CA ARG A 141 -1.92 -9.19 22.93
C ARG A 141 -1.69 -7.73 22.55
N VAL A 142 -2.18 -6.78 23.36
CA VAL A 142 -1.89 -5.35 23.18
C VAL A 142 -0.38 -5.11 23.16
N GLU A 143 0.36 -5.59 24.17
CA GLU A 143 1.82 -5.44 24.23
C GLU A 143 2.53 -5.99 22.97
N ARG A 144 2.09 -7.14 22.47
CA ARG A 144 2.64 -7.73 21.24
C ARG A 144 2.34 -6.88 20.01
N ILE A 145 1.12 -6.35 19.90
CA ILE A 145 0.72 -5.45 18.82
C ILE A 145 1.53 -4.16 18.89
N THR A 146 1.68 -3.56 20.08
CA THR A 146 2.47 -2.34 20.30
C THR A 146 3.89 -2.51 19.78
N LYS A 147 4.56 -3.59 20.20
CA LYS A 147 5.93 -3.86 19.77
C LYS A 147 6.03 -4.05 18.25
N ALA A 148 5.16 -4.87 17.67
CA ALA A 148 5.16 -5.12 16.23
C ALA A 148 4.84 -3.86 15.42
N TRP A 149 3.97 -2.99 15.94
CA TRP A 149 3.60 -1.73 15.30
C TRP A 149 4.76 -0.74 15.27
N GLN A 150 5.47 -0.59 16.39
CA GLN A 150 6.66 0.26 16.48
C GLN A 150 7.77 -0.22 15.52
N GLU A 151 8.06 -1.52 15.50
CA GLU A 151 9.04 -2.10 14.57
C GLU A 151 8.69 -1.80 13.10
N GLN A 152 7.40 -1.90 12.73
CA GLN A 152 6.94 -1.58 11.37
C GLN A 152 7.01 -0.09 11.05
N ARG A 153 6.72 0.78 12.02
CA ARG A 153 6.79 2.23 11.86
C ARG A 153 8.22 2.70 11.59
N GLU A 154 9.20 2.20 12.34
CA GLU A 154 10.62 2.52 12.13
C GLU A 154 11.07 2.12 10.71
N ILE A 155 10.69 0.93 10.25
CA ILE A 155 10.98 0.48 8.88
C ILE A 155 10.34 1.42 7.84
N ARG A 156 9.10 1.84 8.06
CA ARG A 156 8.38 2.76 7.15
C ARG A 156 9.03 4.14 7.10
N GLU A 157 9.40 4.70 8.26
CA GLU A 157 10.05 6.02 8.35
C GLU A 157 11.42 6.02 7.65
N VAL A 158 12.22 4.96 7.82
CA VAL A 158 13.48 4.79 7.09
C VAL A 158 13.25 4.74 5.58
N MET A 159 12.24 4.01 5.12
CA MET A 159 11.92 3.90 3.70
C MET A 159 11.46 5.22 3.08
N ILE A 160 10.61 5.98 3.79
CA ILE A 160 10.19 7.32 3.37
C ILE A 160 11.38 8.29 3.33
N PHE A 161 12.27 8.22 4.32
CA PHE A 161 13.49 9.03 4.38
C PHE A 161 14.41 8.77 3.18
N LEU A 162 14.66 7.50 2.85
CA LEU A 162 15.49 7.12 1.68
C LEU A 162 14.87 7.51 0.33
N GLN A 163 13.56 7.76 0.27
CA GLN A 163 12.91 8.28 -0.94
C GLN A 163 12.95 9.81 -1.04
N GLY A 164 13.00 10.50 0.09
CA GLY A 164 13.18 11.95 0.15
C GLY A 164 14.60 12.36 -0.19
N GLU A 165 15.59 11.60 0.27
CA GLU A 165 16.99 11.71 -0.13
C GLU A 165 17.19 10.92 -1.43
N GLY A 166 16.69 11.45 -2.56
CA GLY A 166 16.89 10.84 -3.86
C GLY A 166 18.36 10.48 -4.04
N VAL A 167 18.66 9.17 -4.06
CA VAL A 167 20.02 8.60 -4.18
C VAL A 167 20.74 9.33 -5.31
N SER A 168 21.49 10.34 -4.92
CA SER A 168 22.35 11.14 -5.76
C SER A 168 23.75 10.80 -5.28
N SER A 169 24.31 9.76 -5.88
CA SER A 169 25.74 9.52 -5.96
C SER A 169 26.01 8.83 -7.29
#